data_AF-A0A1E7F4M0-F1
#
_entry.id   AF-A0A1E7F4M0-F1
#
_cell.length_a   1.000
_cell.length_b   1.000
_cell.length_c   1.000
_cell.angle_alpha   90.00
_cell.angle_beta   90.00
_cell.angle_gamma   90.00
#
_symmetry.space_group_name_H-M   'P 1'
#
loop_
_entity.id
_entity.type
_entity.pdbx_description
1 polymer ?
#
loop_
_entity_poly.entity_id
_entity_poly.type
_entity_poly.pdbx_seq_one_letter_code
_entity_poly.pdbx_strand_id
1 'polypeptide(L)'
;MVLQRGPLSARIWGWADPGANVSIALYSQKTTTNVFVIADQQDGSWNTMLPPQPAGSDHKIHITDGQSYIDLEDIAFGDVYLCSGQSNMEFSMPGVFNATAEIEDSINYPNIRLATVQKVLSDDPQDDVPSKASNYTWTRSSPTAMSIHETFGYYSAACYFFGRELHKALDYEVPIGLVTSSWGGQKIETFSSPEALADRTCGGTRPLYDVYDVNSENNATSSIYNHNVHDDTGNGITGDAPKDDDNDLDGDSDGPKSMQIWNAMIHPLINMRFTGAIWYQGEANDSDQNSYACRFPAMITDWRNKFDLPDLSFFFVQLAADHNRDTWPNFRAAQLAATQLPRVGFATAIDIGDRSSPHNSIHPRRKQEVGRRLALSVRSIEYDERGGLIYTGPTLAGVQFSPECCVDSSITLIRLSFSPGTADNLHVHGSPECKSCCSNLPFQVLNGDGNWTRVDDGSIEKSEIILSSRSGPVFGIRYAWEPYPQCLIYNGWGGPDDHTGLPSAPWEWCAYPSGDPTWSGNGCRVPTEARRYHIQRGLTETK
;
A
#
# COMPACT_ATOMS: atom_id res chain seq x y z
N MET A 1 23.69 -11.45 -2.75
CA MET A 1 22.43 -10.90 -3.32
C MET A 1 21.32 -11.96 -3.39
N VAL A 2 20.06 -11.60 -3.68
CA VAL A 2 19.00 -12.57 -4.03
C VAL A 2 18.50 -12.28 -5.43
N LEU A 3 18.44 -13.31 -6.27
CA LEU A 3 17.83 -13.28 -7.59
C LEU A 3 16.52 -14.05 -7.57
N GLN A 4 15.59 -13.69 -8.46
CA GLN A 4 14.29 -14.33 -8.55
C GLN A 4 14.42 -15.83 -8.87
N ARG A 5 13.81 -16.67 -8.03
CA ARG A 5 13.70 -18.12 -8.26
C ARG A 5 12.59 -18.46 -9.28
N GLY A 6 12.64 -19.71 -9.75
CA GLY A 6 11.64 -20.32 -10.62
C GLY A 6 10.22 -20.33 -10.00
N PRO A 7 9.16 -20.32 -10.84
CA PRO A 7 9.18 -20.54 -12.29
C PRO A 7 9.60 -19.34 -13.14
N LEU A 8 9.71 -18.14 -12.54
CA LEU A 8 10.29 -16.98 -13.23
C LEU A 8 11.80 -17.18 -13.46
N SER A 9 12.30 -16.63 -14.55
CA SER A 9 13.74 -16.56 -14.81
C SER A 9 14.30 -15.27 -14.23
N ALA A 10 15.45 -15.33 -13.56
CA ALA A 10 16.17 -14.11 -13.19
C ALA A 10 16.79 -13.45 -14.44
N ARG A 11 16.71 -12.12 -14.54
CA ARG A 11 17.40 -11.36 -15.57
C ARG A 11 18.74 -10.85 -15.02
N ILE A 12 19.79 -10.95 -15.83
CA ILE A 12 21.11 -10.34 -15.59
C ILE A 12 21.37 -9.36 -16.72
N TRP A 13 21.94 -8.22 -16.41
CA TRP A 13 22.24 -7.16 -17.36
C TRP A 13 23.54 -6.44 -17.02
N GLY A 14 24.06 -5.67 -17.95
CA GLY A 14 25.24 -4.85 -17.78
C GLY A 14 25.66 -4.18 -19.08
N TRP A 15 26.92 -3.74 -19.12
CA TRP A 15 27.53 -3.10 -20.28
C TRP A 15 28.84 -3.82 -20.66
N ALA A 16 29.17 -3.82 -21.94
CA ALA A 16 30.44 -4.28 -22.50
C ALA A 16 30.78 -3.42 -23.74
N ASP A 17 31.92 -3.65 -24.38
CA ASP A 17 32.22 -3.00 -25.66
C ASP A 17 31.09 -3.28 -26.68
N PRO A 18 30.70 -2.30 -27.52
CA PRO A 18 29.64 -2.51 -28.50
C PRO A 18 29.89 -3.73 -29.41
N GLY A 19 28.90 -4.62 -29.48
CA GLY A 19 29.00 -5.88 -30.23
C GLY A 19 29.86 -6.97 -29.60
N ALA A 20 30.35 -6.80 -28.37
CA ALA A 20 31.10 -7.83 -27.66
C ALA A 20 30.24 -9.07 -27.36
N ASN A 21 30.88 -10.25 -27.42
CA ASN A 21 30.26 -11.50 -26.99
C ASN A 21 30.45 -11.65 -25.48
N VAL A 22 29.36 -11.62 -24.73
CA VAL A 22 29.36 -11.80 -23.28
C VAL A 22 28.94 -13.23 -22.94
N SER A 23 29.73 -13.90 -22.11
CA SER A 23 29.46 -15.23 -21.56
C SER A 23 29.16 -15.13 -20.07
N ILE A 24 28.05 -15.75 -19.64
CA ILE A 24 27.63 -15.86 -18.25
C ILE A 24 27.62 -17.33 -17.84
N ALA A 25 28.45 -17.70 -16.88
CA ALA A 25 28.50 -19.03 -16.29
C ALA A 25 27.90 -18.99 -14.88
N LEU A 26 26.73 -19.62 -14.71
CA LEU A 26 26.09 -19.85 -13.42
C LEU A 26 26.55 -21.18 -12.84
N TYR A 27 27.18 -21.13 -11.67
CA TYR A 27 27.61 -22.29 -10.91
C TYR A 27 26.64 -22.54 -9.75
N SER A 28 26.03 -23.72 -9.76
CA SER A 28 25.33 -24.29 -8.59
C SER A 28 26.20 -25.38 -7.96
N GLN A 29 25.76 -25.93 -6.82
CA GLN A 29 26.45 -27.07 -6.20
C GLN A 29 26.49 -28.33 -7.09
N LYS A 30 25.60 -28.44 -8.09
CA LYS A 30 25.39 -29.67 -8.89
C LYS A 30 25.68 -29.48 -10.38
N THR A 31 25.57 -28.26 -10.90
CA THR A 31 25.58 -27.99 -12.34
C THR A 31 26.23 -26.65 -12.64
N THR A 32 26.80 -26.56 -13.84
CA THR A 32 27.19 -25.29 -14.46
C THR A 32 26.29 -25.04 -15.66
N THR A 33 25.76 -23.83 -15.75
CA THR A 33 24.91 -23.39 -16.86
C THR A 33 25.57 -22.20 -17.53
N ASN A 34 25.76 -22.26 -18.86
CA ASN A 34 26.33 -21.17 -19.63
C ASN A 34 25.25 -20.49 -20.47
N VAL A 35 25.23 -19.16 -20.44
CA VAL A 35 24.36 -18.30 -21.26
C VAL A 35 25.26 -17.34 -22.03
N PHE A 36 24.93 -17.06 -23.29
CA PHE A 36 25.68 -16.15 -24.14
C PHE A 36 24.75 -15.05 -24.65
N VAL A 37 25.26 -13.83 -24.72
CA VAL A 37 24.56 -12.66 -25.25
C VAL A 37 25.55 -11.76 -25.98
N ILE A 38 25.08 -11.00 -26.97
CA ILE A 38 25.90 -10.01 -27.68
C ILE A 38 25.46 -8.63 -27.17
N ALA A 39 26.43 -7.79 -26.80
CA ALA A 39 26.17 -6.40 -26.44
C ALA A 39 25.62 -5.60 -27.61
N ASP A 40 24.73 -4.65 -27.32
CA ASP A 40 24.16 -3.76 -28.31
C ASP A 40 25.25 -3.01 -29.08
N GLN A 41 25.01 -2.78 -30.37
CA GLN A 41 26.00 -2.19 -31.28
C GLN A 41 26.20 -0.69 -31.08
N GLN A 42 25.29 -0.01 -30.37
CA GLN A 42 25.31 1.43 -30.16
C GLN A 42 25.80 1.80 -28.77
N ASP A 43 25.18 1.23 -27.73
CA ASP A 43 25.43 1.62 -26.34
C ASP A 43 26.18 0.57 -25.51
N GLY A 44 26.43 -0.62 -26.08
CA GLY A 44 27.12 -1.71 -25.39
C GLY A 44 26.31 -2.37 -24.26
N SER A 45 25.04 -2.00 -24.09
CA SER A 45 24.16 -2.63 -23.11
C SER A 45 23.85 -4.06 -23.49
N TRP A 46 23.66 -4.92 -22.50
CA TRP A 46 23.19 -6.28 -22.71
C TRP A 46 22.33 -6.72 -21.54
N ASN A 47 21.36 -7.60 -21.83
CA ASN A 47 20.63 -8.33 -20.81
C ASN A 47 20.28 -9.72 -21.30
N THR A 48 20.15 -10.67 -20.37
CA THR A 48 19.74 -12.03 -20.67
C THR A 48 19.03 -12.67 -19.48
N MET A 49 18.30 -13.75 -19.74
CA MET A 49 17.59 -14.50 -18.72
C MET A 49 18.39 -15.75 -18.35
N LEU A 50 18.62 -15.95 -17.06
CA LEU A 50 19.12 -17.24 -16.56
C LEU A 50 17.99 -18.29 -16.62
N PRO A 51 18.30 -19.56 -16.88
CA PRO A 51 17.32 -20.63 -16.69
C PRO A 51 16.76 -20.61 -15.27
N PRO A 52 15.44 -20.87 -15.07
CA PRO A 52 14.83 -20.86 -13.75
C PRO A 52 15.59 -21.75 -12.77
N GLN A 53 15.91 -21.22 -11.59
CA GLN A 53 16.58 -21.96 -10.53
C GLN A 53 15.61 -22.25 -9.38
N PRO A 54 15.72 -23.42 -8.71
CA PRO A 54 15.00 -23.65 -7.46
C PRO A 54 15.47 -22.67 -6.37
N ALA A 55 14.69 -22.57 -5.28
CA ALA A 55 15.14 -21.84 -4.10
C ALA A 55 16.44 -22.44 -3.56
N GLY A 56 17.39 -21.59 -3.17
CA GLY A 56 18.65 -22.02 -2.59
C GLY A 56 19.72 -20.94 -2.57
N SER A 57 20.77 -21.18 -1.79
CA SER A 57 21.90 -20.26 -1.62
C SER A 57 23.18 -20.83 -2.25
N ASP A 58 24.32 -20.15 -2.06
CA ASP A 58 25.66 -20.59 -2.45
C ASP A 58 25.88 -20.78 -3.96
N HIS A 59 25.20 -20.00 -4.79
CA HIS A 59 25.48 -19.90 -6.21
C HIS A 59 26.60 -18.88 -6.48
N LYS A 60 27.28 -19.05 -7.61
CA LYS A 60 28.22 -18.06 -8.16
C LYS A 60 27.90 -17.79 -9.62
N ILE A 61 28.11 -16.55 -10.06
CA ILE A 61 28.01 -16.18 -11.47
C ILE A 61 29.34 -15.58 -11.91
N HIS A 62 29.92 -16.13 -12.97
CA HIS A 62 31.08 -15.57 -13.65
C HIS A 62 30.64 -14.96 -14.98
N ILE A 63 30.97 -13.69 -15.21
CA ILE A 63 30.62 -12.94 -16.42
C ILE A 63 31.92 -12.51 -17.09
N THR A 64 32.08 -12.76 -18.39
CA THR A 64 33.26 -12.34 -19.14
C THR A 64 32.93 -12.00 -20.59
N ASP A 65 33.60 -11.00 -21.15
CA ASP A 65 33.61 -10.66 -22.57
C ASP A 65 34.86 -11.20 -23.32
N GLY A 66 35.68 -12.01 -22.62
CA GLY A 66 36.96 -12.52 -23.10
C GLY A 66 38.16 -11.58 -22.87
N GLN A 67 37.94 -10.32 -22.51
CA GLN A 67 38.99 -9.36 -22.15
C GLN A 67 39.04 -9.11 -20.64
N SER A 68 37.88 -9.02 -20.02
CA SER A 68 37.67 -8.74 -18.60
C SER A 68 36.64 -9.71 -18.01
N TYR A 69 36.52 -9.75 -16.69
CA TYR A 69 35.51 -10.56 -16.03
C TYR A 69 35.02 -9.94 -14.71
N ILE A 70 33.83 -10.36 -14.30
CA ILE A 70 33.20 -10.06 -13.01
C ILE A 70 32.76 -11.37 -12.39
N ASP A 71 33.17 -11.60 -11.14
CA ASP A 71 32.67 -12.70 -10.31
C ASP A 71 31.68 -12.18 -9.28
N LEU A 72 30.47 -12.72 -9.33
CA LEU A 72 29.43 -12.51 -8.34
C LEU A 72 29.35 -13.75 -7.46
N GLU A 73 29.64 -13.56 -6.18
CA GLU A 73 29.61 -14.64 -5.17
C GLU A 73 28.43 -14.48 -4.22
N ASP A 74 28.18 -15.53 -3.44
CA ASP A 74 27.08 -15.59 -2.47
C ASP A 74 25.76 -15.15 -3.09
N ILE A 75 25.35 -15.85 -4.15
CA ILE A 75 24.08 -15.62 -4.82
C ILE A 75 23.07 -16.62 -4.29
N ALA A 76 21.90 -16.10 -3.90
CA ALA A 76 20.75 -16.91 -3.56
C ALA A 76 19.67 -16.74 -4.63
N PHE A 77 18.94 -17.80 -4.92
CA PHE A 77 17.70 -17.76 -5.68
C PHE A 77 16.53 -17.87 -4.69
N GLY A 78 15.65 -16.89 -4.72
CA GLY A 78 14.60 -16.70 -3.72
C GLY A 78 13.47 -15.81 -4.25
N ASP A 79 12.56 -15.43 -3.38
CA ASP A 79 11.49 -14.48 -3.73
C ASP A 79 11.96 -13.05 -3.47
N VAL A 80 11.85 -12.20 -4.50
CA VAL A 80 12.36 -10.83 -4.47
C VAL A 80 11.20 -9.85 -4.47
N TYR A 81 11.19 -8.93 -3.51
CA TYR A 81 10.14 -7.91 -3.38
C TYR A 81 10.72 -6.49 -3.49
N LEU A 82 10.04 -5.65 -4.28
CA LEU A 82 10.29 -4.22 -4.33
C LEU A 82 9.46 -3.52 -3.24
N CYS A 83 10.12 -2.94 -2.25
CA CYS A 83 9.49 -2.16 -1.18
C CYS A 83 9.61 -0.67 -1.48
N SER A 84 8.49 -0.02 -1.79
CA SER A 84 8.45 1.38 -2.20
C SER A 84 7.38 2.20 -1.46
N GLY A 85 7.42 3.51 -1.64
CA GLY A 85 6.55 4.48 -0.99
C GLY A 85 7.33 5.56 -0.26
N GLN A 86 6.72 6.13 0.78
CA GLN A 86 7.27 7.30 1.48
C GLN A 86 7.83 6.98 2.86
N SER A 87 7.75 7.93 3.79
CA SER A 87 8.45 7.92 5.08
C SER A 87 8.13 6.71 5.94
N ASN A 88 6.89 6.20 5.90
CA ASN A 88 6.53 4.99 6.63
C ASN A 88 7.11 3.70 6.02
N MET A 89 7.37 3.67 4.70
CA MET A 89 8.22 2.64 4.08
C MET A 89 9.68 2.87 4.45
N GLU A 90 10.16 4.11 4.44
CA GLU A 90 11.56 4.45 4.75
C GLU A 90 11.95 4.25 6.23
N PHE A 91 10.96 4.17 7.12
CA PHE A 91 11.13 4.09 8.57
C PHE A 91 12.03 2.90 8.99
N SER A 92 13.14 3.19 9.67
CA SER A 92 14.18 2.20 9.99
C SER A 92 13.94 1.43 11.30
N MET A 93 14.59 0.27 11.43
CA MET A 93 14.52 -0.62 12.60
C MET A 93 14.75 0.08 13.95
N PRO A 94 15.71 1.01 14.14
CA PRO A 94 15.93 1.63 15.46
C PRO A 94 14.75 2.47 15.96
N GLY A 95 13.83 2.88 15.09
CA GLY A 95 12.66 3.66 15.49
C GLY A 95 11.47 2.82 15.96
N VAL A 96 11.48 1.49 15.77
CA VAL A 96 10.30 0.64 16.03
C VAL A 96 10.16 0.31 17.51
N PHE A 97 8.97 -0.12 17.94
CA PHE A 97 8.83 -0.67 19.28
C PHE A 97 9.68 -1.94 19.43
N ASN A 98 10.26 -2.15 20.61
CA ASN A 98 11.16 -3.27 20.91
C ASN A 98 12.40 -3.37 19.99
N ALA A 99 12.84 -2.24 19.40
CA ALA A 99 13.94 -2.21 18.41
C ALA A 99 15.17 -3.04 18.81
N THR A 100 15.64 -2.95 20.06
CA THR A 100 16.81 -3.72 20.53
C THR A 100 16.64 -5.23 20.33
N ALA A 101 15.51 -5.80 20.79
CA ALA A 101 15.26 -7.23 20.68
C ALA A 101 15.06 -7.66 19.22
N GLU A 102 14.38 -6.85 18.41
CA GLU A 102 14.14 -7.14 16.99
C GLU A 102 15.42 -7.09 16.15
N ILE A 103 16.31 -6.14 16.48
CA ILE A 103 17.64 -6.02 15.86
C ILE A 103 18.51 -7.21 16.25
N GLU A 104 18.51 -7.62 17.52
CA GLU A 104 19.25 -8.81 17.97
C GLU A 104 18.74 -10.10 17.31
N ASP A 105 17.42 -10.28 17.22
CA ASP A 105 16.78 -11.44 16.56
C ASP A 105 17.16 -11.55 15.08
N SER A 106 17.53 -10.43 14.43
CA SER A 106 17.81 -10.40 12.99
C SER A 106 18.97 -11.31 12.54
N ILE A 107 19.84 -11.75 13.47
CA ILE A 107 20.90 -12.72 13.21
C ILE A 107 20.36 -14.10 12.81
N ASN A 108 19.12 -14.43 13.21
CA ASN A 108 18.50 -15.72 12.98
C ASN A 108 17.97 -15.90 11.54
N TYR A 109 18.06 -14.87 10.69
CA TYR A 109 17.49 -14.87 9.34
C TYR A 109 18.52 -14.52 8.25
N PRO A 110 19.69 -15.19 8.17
CA PRO A 110 20.76 -14.82 7.22
C PRO A 110 20.38 -14.97 5.74
N ASN A 111 19.28 -15.70 5.44
CA ASN A 111 18.72 -15.86 4.10
C ASN A 111 17.79 -14.70 3.68
N ILE A 112 17.54 -13.73 4.57
CA ILE A 112 16.93 -12.45 4.21
C ILE A 112 18.06 -11.50 3.83
N ARG A 113 18.01 -10.93 2.63
CA ARG A 113 19.04 -10.00 2.14
C ARG A 113 18.42 -8.72 1.62
N LEU A 114 19.08 -7.62 1.91
CA LEU A 114 18.54 -6.28 1.81
C LEU A 114 19.39 -5.46 0.85
N ALA A 115 18.72 -4.75 -0.06
CA ALA A 115 19.30 -3.72 -0.90
C ALA A 115 18.48 -2.43 -0.73
N THR A 116 19.15 -1.29 -0.66
CA THR A 116 18.49 0.01 -0.53
C THR A 116 19.01 0.97 -1.60
N VAL A 117 18.09 1.51 -2.38
CA VAL A 117 18.36 2.50 -3.42
C VAL A 117 18.68 3.85 -2.79
N GLN A 118 19.72 4.51 -3.29
CA GLN A 118 20.07 5.87 -2.92
C GLN A 118 19.02 6.84 -3.42
N LYS A 119 18.73 7.87 -2.62
CA LYS A 119 17.86 8.97 -3.02
C LYS A 119 18.55 9.83 -4.05
N VAL A 120 18.05 9.78 -5.27
CA VAL A 120 18.51 10.57 -6.41
C VAL A 120 17.32 10.99 -7.26
N LEU A 121 17.47 12.09 -7.99
CA LEU A 121 16.45 12.62 -8.90
C LEU A 121 17.03 12.67 -10.30
N SER A 122 16.17 12.48 -11.30
CA SER A 122 16.53 12.65 -12.70
C SER A 122 15.31 13.01 -13.53
N ASP A 123 15.45 13.98 -14.43
CA ASP A 123 14.40 14.31 -15.40
C ASP A 123 14.29 13.23 -16.49
N ASP A 124 15.36 12.47 -16.73
CA ASP A 124 15.41 11.40 -17.72
C ASP A 124 15.50 10.02 -17.05
N PRO A 125 14.84 8.98 -17.61
CA PRO A 125 15.00 7.61 -17.13
C PRO A 125 16.47 7.19 -17.07
N GLN A 126 16.87 6.59 -15.95
CA GLN A 126 18.23 6.09 -15.74
C GLN A 126 18.28 4.57 -15.98
N ASP A 127 19.42 4.08 -16.45
CA ASP A 127 19.64 2.65 -16.74
C ASP A 127 20.31 1.88 -15.60
N ASP A 128 20.80 2.59 -14.58
CA ASP A 128 21.39 2.00 -13.37
C ASP A 128 20.95 2.74 -12.11
N VAL A 129 20.99 2.05 -10.96
CA VAL A 129 20.49 2.54 -9.69
C VAL A 129 21.62 2.76 -8.68
N PRO A 130 21.86 3.99 -8.20
CA PRO A 130 22.84 4.18 -7.14
C PRO A 130 22.36 3.49 -5.85
N SER A 131 23.26 2.79 -5.16
CA SER A 131 22.96 2.12 -3.89
C SER A 131 23.32 3.01 -2.70
N LYS A 132 22.51 2.98 -1.61
CA LYS A 132 22.93 3.59 -0.33
C LYS A 132 24.15 2.86 0.28
N ALA A 133 24.36 1.59 -0.06
CA ALA A 133 25.54 0.84 0.35
C ALA A 133 26.72 1.18 -0.56
N SER A 134 27.94 1.22 -0.01
CA SER A 134 29.14 1.28 -0.86
C SER A 134 29.22 0.04 -1.77
N ASN A 135 29.68 0.25 -3.01
CA ASN A 135 29.89 -0.78 -4.02
C ASN A 135 28.65 -1.65 -4.35
N TYR A 136 27.43 -1.11 -4.26
CA TYR A 136 26.20 -1.82 -4.63
C TYR A 136 25.96 -3.13 -3.86
N THR A 137 26.47 -3.19 -2.62
CA THR A 137 26.50 -4.43 -1.85
C THR A 137 25.13 -4.76 -1.26
N TRP A 138 24.62 -5.95 -1.56
CA TRP A 138 23.51 -6.56 -0.82
C TRP A 138 23.98 -7.00 0.56
N THR A 139 23.18 -6.74 1.59
CA THR A 139 23.54 -7.08 2.96
C THR A 139 22.67 -8.20 3.49
N ARG A 140 23.27 -9.19 4.16
CA ARG A 140 22.53 -10.21 4.92
C ARG A 140 21.92 -9.58 6.18
N SER A 141 20.70 -10.00 6.53
CA SER A 141 20.09 -9.66 7.81
C SER A 141 21.06 -9.99 8.96
N SER A 142 21.34 -8.99 9.79
CA SER A 142 22.21 -9.12 10.97
C SER A 142 22.02 -7.90 11.88
N PRO A 143 22.35 -8.00 13.18
CA PRO A 143 22.24 -6.87 14.10
C PRO A 143 23.03 -5.66 13.60
N THR A 144 24.26 -5.89 13.13
CA THR A 144 25.12 -4.85 12.56
C THR A 144 24.47 -4.16 11.36
N ALA A 145 23.83 -4.90 10.45
CA ALA A 145 23.14 -4.31 9.31
C ALA A 145 21.98 -3.40 9.72
N MET A 146 21.28 -3.76 10.81
CA MET A 146 20.06 -3.08 11.26
C MET A 146 20.30 -1.93 12.25
N SER A 147 21.44 -1.91 12.94
CA SER A 147 21.71 -0.98 14.05
C SER A 147 22.51 0.27 13.68
N ILE A 148 23.17 0.28 12.52
CA ILE A 148 24.19 1.30 12.18
C ILE A 148 23.62 2.67 11.75
N HIS A 149 22.32 2.78 11.52
CA HIS A 149 21.71 3.99 10.97
C HIS A 149 20.61 4.55 11.85
N GLU A 150 20.44 5.88 11.82
CA GLU A 150 19.32 6.55 12.48
C GLU A 150 17.97 6.15 11.87
N THR A 151 16.87 6.50 12.56
CA THR A 151 15.53 6.38 11.99
C THR A 151 15.48 7.11 10.65
N PHE A 152 14.98 6.44 9.60
CA PHE A 152 14.96 6.87 8.19
C PHE A 152 16.31 6.78 7.42
N GLY A 153 17.38 6.31 8.06
CA GLY A 153 18.69 6.26 7.42
C GLY A 153 18.87 5.15 6.37
N TYR A 154 18.20 3.99 6.50
CA TYR A 154 18.64 2.81 5.74
C TYR A 154 17.58 1.72 5.51
N TYR A 155 17.58 0.63 6.28
CA TYR A 155 16.67 -0.51 6.02
C TYR A 155 15.27 -0.25 6.54
N SER A 156 14.31 -0.33 5.63
CA SER A 156 12.88 -0.28 5.93
C SER A 156 12.49 -1.38 6.93
N ALA A 157 11.98 -0.98 8.09
CA ALA A 157 11.48 -1.90 9.10
C ALA A 157 10.20 -2.62 8.63
N ALA A 158 9.30 -1.91 7.94
CA ALA A 158 8.08 -2.51 7.38
C ALA A 158 8.43 -3.61 6.37
N CYS A 159 9.37 -3.33 5.46
CA CYS A 159 9.86 -4.29 4.48
C CYS A 159 10.58 -5.48 5.15
N TYR A 160 11.43 -5.21 6.14
CA TYR A 160 12.13 -6.26 6.88
C TYR A 160 11.18 -7.20 7.61
N PHE A 161 10.25 -6.67 8.40
CA PHE A 161 9.29 -7.49 9.14
C PHE A 161 8.38 -8.27 8.21
N PHE A 162 7.97 -7.70 7.08
CA PHE A 162 7.28 -8.44 6.01
C PHE A 162 8.11 -9.64 5.55
N GLY A 163 9.37 -9.42 5.14
CA GLY A 163 10.23 -10.49 4.65
C GLY A 163 10.53 -11.54 5.71
N ARG A 164 10.66 -11.15 6.99
CA ARG A 164 10.84 -12.06 8.12
C ARG A 164 9.64 -12.98 8.29
N GLU A 165 8.44 -12.42 8.36
CA GLU A 165 7.22 -13.21 8.56
C GLU A 165 6.93 -14.11 7.34
N LEU A 166 7.23 -13.65 6.12
CA LEU A 166 7.13 -14.48 4.93
C LEU A 166 8.17 -15.62 4.94
N HIS A 167 9.43 -15.34 5.28
CA HIS A 167 10.47 -16.36 5.35
C HIS A 167 10.13 -17.46 6.37
N LYS A 168 9.60 -17.09 7.54
CA LYS A 168 9.08 -18.04 8.54
C LYS A 168 7.95 -18.90 7.99
N ALA A 169 7.01 -18.28 7.27
CA ALA A 169 5.87 -18.97 6.68
C ALA A 169 6.25 -19.93 5.54
N LEU A 170 7.42 -19.72 4.92
CA LEU A 170 8.01 -20.60 3.92
C LEU A 170 9.02 -21.58 4.54
N ASP A 171 8.79 -21.96 5.80
CA ASP A 171 9.59 -22.92 6.58
C ASP A 171 11.10 -22.63 6.60
N TYR A 172 11.48 -21.35 6.47
CA TYR A 172 12.87 -20.89 6.41
C TYR A 172 13.68 -21.41 5.21
N GLU A 173 13.03 -22.06 4.23
CA GLU A 173 13.70 -22.69 3.09
C GLU A 173 13.97 -21.72 1.93
N VAL A 174 13.10 -20.72 1.76
CA VAL A 174 13.17 -19.80 0.62
C VAL A 174 13.89 -18.50 1.01
N PRO A 175 15.03 -18.17 0.38
CA PRO A 175 15.68 -16.86 0.57
C PRO A 175 14.75 -15.71 0.18
N ILE A 176 14.80 -14.60 0.92
CA ILE A 176 13.97 -13.42 0.63
C ILE A 176 14.88 -12.24 0.29
N GLY A 177 14.69 -11.68 -0.91
CA GLY A 177 15.35 -10.47 -1.37
C GLY A 177 14.43 -9.27 -1.17
N LEU A 178 14.92 -8.25 -0.45
CA LEU A 178 14.16 -7.03 -0.19
C LEU A 178 14.89 -5.84 -0.80
N VAL A 179 14.33 -5.26 -1.87
CA VAL A 179 14.86 -4.08 -2.55
C VAL A 179 14.03 -2.87 -2.13
N THR A 180 14.60 -1.96 -1.36
CA THR A 180 13.91 -0.76 -0.89
C THR A 180 14.20 0.42 -1.82
N SER A 181 13.15 1.03 -2.38
CA SER A 181 13.20 2.27 -3.16
C SER A 181 12.10 3.21 -2.66
N SER A 182 12.42 4.02 -1.64
CA SER A 182 11.44 4.83 -0.90
C SER A 182 11.98 6.21 -0.57
N TRP A 183 11.10 7.21 -0.50
CA TRP A 183 11.48 8.58 -0.14
C TRP A 183 10.37 9.30 0.64
N GLY A 184 10.67 9.72 1.88
CA GLY A 184 9.78 10.50 2.72
C GLY A 184 9.20 11.78 2.11
N GLY A 185 7.92 12.03 2.38
CA GLY A 185 7.20 13.25 1.94
C GLY A 185 6.77 13.26 0.48
N GLN A 186 7.01 12.17 -0.26
CA GLN A 186 6.77 12.13 -1.69
C GLN A 186 5.37 11.63 -2.05
N LYS A 187 4.78 12.28 -3.06
CA LYS A 187 3.48 11.90 -3.61
C LYS A 187 3.62 10.82 -4.68
N ILE A 188 2.55 10.07 -4.94
CA ILE A 188 2.54 8.94 -5.89
C ILE A 188 2.98 9.33 -7.31
N GLU A 189 2.78 10.58 -7.70
CA GLU A 189 3.11 11.13 -9.01
C GLU A 189 4.62 11.10 -9.31
N THR A 190 5.43 11.24 -8.27
CA THR A 190 6.89 11.19 -8.39
C THR A 190 7.38 9.78 -8.71
N PHE A 191 6.64 8.74 -8.29
CA PHE A 191 6.92 7.32 -8.53
C PHE A 191 6.22 6.74 -9.75
N SER A 192 5.42 7.55 -10.45
CA SER A 192 4.65 7.16 -11.62
C SER A 192 5.41 7.55 -12.90
N SER A 193 5.35 6.69 -13.91
CA SER A 193 5.83 7.00 -15.25
C SER A 193 4.93 8.04 -15.94
N PRO A 194 5.37 8.65 -17.07
CA PRO A 194 4.50 9.48 -17.89
C PRO A 194 3.22 8.75 -18.33
N GLU A 195 3.30 7.46 -18.68
CA GLU A 195 2.16 6.67 -19.13
C GLU A 195 1.16 6.39 -18.00
N ALA A 196 1.66 6.11 -16.79
CA ALA A 196 0.81 5.94 -15.61
C ALA A 196 0.03 7.23 -15.29
N LEU A 197 0.70 8.40 -15.39
CA LEU A 197 0.07 9.70 -15.15
C LEU A 197 -0.94 10.10 -16.23
N ALA A 198 -0.74 9.62 -17.46
CA ALA A 198 -1.63 9.87 -18.58
C ALA A 198 -2.85 8.92 -18.63
N ASP A 199 -2.87 7.85 -17.82
CA ASP A 199 -3.91 6.81 -17.88
C ASP A 199 -5.26 7.28 -17.30
N ARG A 200 -6.21 7.50 -18.22
CA ARG A 200 -7.59 7.90 -17.91
C ARG A 200 -8.53 6.77 -17.48
N THR A 201 -8.09 5.53 -17.63
CA THR A 201 -8.86 4.34 -17.26
C THR A 201 -8.64 3.93 -15.81
N CYS A 202 -7.73 4.61 -15.09
CA CYS A 202 -7.36 4.27 -13.72
C CYS A 202 -6.88 2.82 -13.60
N GLY A 203 -5.93 2.41 -14.45
CA GLY A 203 -5.47 1.03 -14.55
C GLY A 203 -6.53 0.07 -15.09
N GLY A 204 -7.47 0.55 -15.90
CA GLY A 204 -8.61 -0.23 -16.40
C GLY A 204 -9.75 -0.46 -15.38
N THR A 205 -9.67 0.15 -14.19
CA THR A 205 -10.74 0.04 -13.16
C THR A 205 -11.95 0.93 -13.46
N ARG A 206 -11.84 1.88 -14.38
CA ARG A 206 -12.96 2.72 -14.85
C ARG A 206 -13.29 2.47 -16.33
N PRO A 207 -14.59 2.37 -16.71
CA PRO A 207 -15.00 2.20 -18.11
C PRO A 207 -14.59 3.38 -18.99
N LEU A 208 -14.11 3.11 -20.21
CA LEU A 208 -13.70 4.13 -21.18
C LEU A 208 -14.81 5.13 -21.57
N TYR A 209 -16.09 4.78 -21.41
CA TYR A 209 -17.21 5.65 -21.76
C TYR A 209 -17.37 6.85 -20.80
N ASP A 210 -16.89 6.76 -19.55
CA ASP A 210 -16.87 7.89 -18.61
C ASP A 210 -15.83 8.97 -18.98
N VAL A 211 -14.90 8.65 -19.90
CA VAL A 211 -13.86 9.58 -20.37
C VAL A 211 -14.39 10.53 -21.46
N TYR A 212 -15.54 10.23 -22.09
CA TYR A 212 -16.08 10.99 -23.22
C TYR A 212 -17.22 11.96 -22.87
N ASP A 213 -17.81 11.89 -21.67
CA ASP A 213 -18.89 12.81 -21.25
C ASP A 213 -18.33 14.08 -20.57
N VAL A 214 -17.33 14.71 -21.19
CA VAL A 214 -16.63 15.92 -20.68
C VAL A 214 -17.21 17.22 -21.26
N ASN A 215 -18.31 17.14 -22.01
CA ASN A 215 -19.01 18.31 -22.56
C ASN A 215 -20.44 18.49 -22.02
N SER A 216 -20.85 17.76 -20.98
CA SER A 216 -22.12 18.00 -20.29
C SER A 216 -21.85 18.68 -18.94
N GLU A 217 -22.54 19.80 -18.69
CA GLU A 217 -22.23 20.83 -17.70
C GLU A 217 -22.38 20.38 -16.23
N ASN A 218 -21.57 19.44 -15.74
CA ASN A 218 -21.53 19.07 -14.32
C ASN A 218 -20.08 18.89 -13.82
N ASN A 219 -19.58 19.93 -13.14
CA ASN A 219 -18.24 20.15 -12.56
C ASN A 219 -17.76 19.12 -11.50
N ALA A 220 -17.72 17.82 -11.80
CA ALA A 220 -17.11 16.82 -10.91
C ALA A 220 -15.89 16.11 -11.53
N THR A 221 -15.93 15.82 -12.83
CA THR A 221 -14.87 15.07 -13.53
C THR A 221 -13.68 15.94 -13.96
N SER A 222 -13.87 17.26 -14.09
CA SER A 222 -12.78 18.21 -14.40
C SER A 222 -11.74 18.34 -13.27
N SER A 223 -12.06 17.95 -12.04
CA SER A 223 -11.16 18.07 -10.89
C SER A 223 -10.07 17.01 -10.82
N ILE A 224 -10.27 15.85 -11.47
CA ILE A 224 -9.35 14.70 -11.43
C ILE A 224 -8.09 14.96 -12.28
N TYR A 225 -8.16 15.92 -13.23
CA TYR A 225 -7.11 16.16 -14.22
C TYR A 225 -6.60 17.59 -14.31
N ASN A 226 -7.21 18.58 -13.64
CA ASN A 226 -6.81 19.99 -13.76
C ASN A 226 -5.62 20.42 -12.89
N HIS A 227 -4.89 19.49 -12.26
CA HIS A 227 -3.53 19.79 -11.80
C HIS A 227 -2.55 19.45 -12.91
N ASN A 228 -2.46 20.36 -13.87
CA ASN A 228 -1.55 20.28 -15.00
C ASN A 228 -0.09 20.30 -14.53
N VAL A 229 0.68 19.43 -15.16
CA VAL A 229 2.11 19.52 -15.40
C VAL A 229 2.49 20.97 -15.76
N HIS A 230 3.05 21.72 -14.81
CA HIS A 230 3.73 22.98 -15.11
C HIS A 230 5.22 22.83 -14.79
N ASP A 231 6.01 23.09 -15.83
CA ASP A 231 7.47 23.13 -15.83
C ASP A 231 7.86 24.60 -15.59
N ASP A 232 8.36 24.93 -14.39
CA ASP A 232 8.70 26.33 -14.04
C ASP A 232 10.21 26.56 -13.96
N THR A 233 10.65 27.59 -14.68
CA THR A 233 12.00 28.18 -14.69
C THR A 233 11.94 29.62 -14.18
N GLY A 234 12.60 29.95 -13.06
CA GLY A 234 13.20 31.29 -12.83
C GLY A 234 12.89 32.09 -11.54
N ASN A 235 13.80 32.01 -10.57
CA ASN A 235 14.53 33.10 -9.85
C ASN A 235 13.84 34.11 -8.88
N GLY A 236 14.19 34.07 -7.57
CA GLY A 236 14.64 35.26 -6.79
C GLY A 236 13.96 35.68 -5.45
N ILE A 237 14.46 35.17 -4.29
CA ILE A 237 14.69 35.74 -2.91
C ILE A 237 13.74 36.87 -2.36
N THR A 238 13.09 36.85 -1.18
CA THR A 238 13.56 36.76 0.24
C THR A 238 12.40 36.62 1.28
N GLY A 239 12.58 35.81 2.33
CA GLY A 239 12.27 36.18 3.75
C GLY A 239 10.91 35.85 4.41
N ASP A 240 10.95 34.91 5.37
CA ASP A 240 10.12 34.69 6.59
C ASP A 240 8.62 34.31 6.52
N ALA A 241 8.36 33.01 6.76
CA ALA A 241 7.06 32.39 7.13
C ALA A 241 6.55 32.91 8.50
N PRO A 242 5.22 33.04 8.77
CA PRO A 242 4.19 32.03 8.45
C PRO A 242 2.78 32.57 8.06
N LYS A 243 2.05 31.81 7.23
CA LYS A 243 0.61 31.45 7.33
C LYS A 243 0.05 31.08 5.96
N ASP A 244 -0.86 30.10 5.99
CA ASP A 244 -1.72 29.71 4.87
C ASP A 244 -2.50 30.92 4.33
N ASP A 245 -2.42 31.15 3.01
CA ASP A 245 -3.54 31.60 2.21
C ASP A 245 -3.30 31.27 0.73
N ASP A 246 -4.37 30.85 0.09
CA ASP A 246 -4.55 30.55 -1.33
C ASP A 246 -4.29 31.84 -2.15
N ASN A 247 -3.24 31.85 -2.99
CA ASN A 247 -2.93 32.71 -4.17
C ASN A 247 -1.44 33.14 -4.24
N ASP A 248 -0.64 32.45 -5.05
CA ASP A 248 0.59 32.89 -5.76
C ASP A 248 1.01 31.67 -6.61
N LEU A 249 0.86 31.57 -7.95
CA LEU A 249 1.46 32.38 -9.02
C LEU A 249 2.90 32.81 -8.71
N ASP A 250 3.84 32.01 -9.21
CA ASP A 250 5.28 32.23 -9.33
C ASP A 250 6.10 32.19 -8.01
N GLY A 251 6.50 30.98 -7.59
CA GLY A 251 7.45 30.76 -6.50
C GLY A 251 7.96 29.31 -6.39
N ASP A 252 9.23 29.10 -6.76
CA ASP A 252 10.06 27.88 -6.72
C ASP A 252 9.75 26.91 -5.55
N SER A 253 9.40 25.66 -5.86
CA SER A 253 9.13 24.61 -4.88
C SER A 253 10.26 23.57 -4.85
N ASP A 254 11.03 23.53 -3.75
CA ASP A 254 12.22 22.68 -3.50
C ASP A 254 11.93 21.15 -3.41
N GLY A 255 10.83 20.66 -3.99
CA GLY A 255 10.44 19.25 -4.00
C GLY A 255 10.73 18.54 -5.33
N PRO A 256 10.88 17.20 -5.34
CA PRO A 256 10.95 16.43 -6.58
C PRO A 256 9.77 16.74 -7.51
N LYS A 257 10.07 17.05 -8.78
CA LYS A 257 9.06 17.16 -9.84
C LYS A 257 8.43 15.78 -10.09
N SER A 258 7.26 15.79 -10.75
CA SER A 258 6.61 14.55 -11.19
C SER A 258 7.59 13.67 -11.97
N MET A 259 7.49 12.34 -11.80
CA MET A 259 8.32 11.32 -12.47
C MET A 259 9.81 11.27 -12.11
N GLN A 260 10.39 12.27 -11.42
CA GLN A 260 11.84 12.28 -11.17
C GLN A 260 12.34 11.09 -10.32
N ILE A 261 11.51 10.63 -9.39
CA ILE A 261 11.83 9.46 -8.55
C ILE A 261 11.60 8.16 -9.34
N TRP A 262 10.56 8.09 -10.17
CA TRP A 262 10.36 7.01 -11.12
C TRP A 262 11.62 6.84 -11.98
N ASN A 263 12.05 7.90 -12.65
CA ASN A 263 13.19 7.89 -13.57
C ASN A 263 14.50 7.45 -12.91
N ALA A 264 14.78 7.92 -11.70
CA ALA A 264 16.08 7.71 -11.05
C ALA A 264 16.12 6.52 -10.08
N MET A 265 14.98 6.08 -9.55
CA MET A 265 14.94 5.09 -8.45
C MET A 265 14.05 3.87 -8.71
N ILE A 266 13.15 3.91 -9.71
CA ILE A 266 12.27 2.76 -10.05
C ILE A 266 12.59 2.23 -11.45
N HIS A 267 12.68 3.10 -12.45
CA HIS A 267 12.99 2.74 -13.84
C HIS A 267 14.27 1.92 -13.98
N PRO A 268 15.39 2.22 -13.28
CA PRO A 268 16.58 1.37 -13.37
C PRO A 268 16.36 -0.08 -12.94
N LEU A 269 15.34 -0.33 -12.12
CA LEU A 269 15.00 -1.65 -11.61
C LEU A 269 14.18 -2.49 -12.60
N ILE A 270 13.77 -1.96 -13.76
CA ILE A 270 12.97 -2.72 -14.75
C ILE A 270 13.66 -3.99 -15.26
N ASN A 271 14.98 -4.04 -15.14
CA ASN A 271 15.77 -5.23 -15.47
C ASN A 271 15.85 -6.24 -14.32
N MET A 272 15.39 -5.91 -13.12
CA MET A 272 15.21 -6.88 -12.05
C MET A 272 13.87 -7.61 -12.19
N ARG A 273 13.83 -8.86 -11.71
CA ARG A 273 12.59 -9.63 -11.63
C ARG A 273 12.15 -9.72 -10.17
N PHE A 274 10.86 -9.52 -9.96
CA PHE A 274 10.24 -9.48 -8.64
C PHE A 274 9.08 -10.48 -8.57
N THR A 275 8.93 -11.13 -7.42
CA THR A 275 7.72 -11.87 -7.06
C THR A 275 6.55 -10.89 -6.85
N GLY A 276 6.82 -9.73 -6.24
CA GLY A 276 5.81 -8.71 -5.99
C GLY A 276 6.38 -7.38 -5.54
N ALA A 277 5.49 -6.41 -5.33
CA ALA A 277 5.82 -5.10 -4.78
C ALA A 277 5.02 -4.82 -3.50
N ILE A 278 5.68 -4.15 -2.55
CA ILE A 278 5.11 -3.65 -1.30
C ILE A 278 5.09 -2.13 -1.35
N TRP A 279 3.94 -1.52 -1.07
CA TRP A 279 3.73 -0.07 -1.17
C TRP A 279 3.21 0.52 0.15
N TYR A 280 3.93 1.48 0.72
CA TYR A 280 3.45 2.21 1.89
C TYR A 280 3.58 3.72 1.65
N GLN A 281 2.50 4.28 1.12
CA GLN A 281 2.41 5.69 0.79
C GLN A 281 0.96 6.16 0.76
N GLY A 282 0.79 7.46 0.97
CA GLY A 282 -0.44 8.16 0.71
C GLY A 282 -0.59 9.44 1.51
N GLU A 283 0.19 9.61 2.56
CA GLU A 283 0.09 10.73 3.49
C GLU A 283 0.31 12.09 2.80
N ALA A 284 1.12 12.12 1.73
CA ALA A 284 1.36 13.33 0.94
C ALA A 284 0.25 13.61 -0.11
N ASN A 285 -0.65 12.65 -0.36
CA ASN A 285 -1.77 12.77 -1.30
C ASN A 285 -3.13 12.88 -0.59
N ASP A 286 -3.16 13.03 0.75
CA ASP A 286 -4.37 12.88 1.54
C ASP A 286 -5.49 13.89 1.22
N SER A 287 -5.15 15.04 0.65
CA SER A 287 -6.08 16.09 0.22
C SER A 287 -6.75 15.81 -1.13
N ASP A 288 -6.21 14.92 -1.97
CA ASP A 288 -6.74 14.61 -3.31
C ASP A 288 -7.05 13.12 -3.44
N GLN A 289 -8.11 12.68 -2.75
CA GLN A 289 -8.51 11.27 -2.72
C GLN A 289 -8.99 10.79 -4.10
N ASN A 290 -9.61 11.68 -4.90
CA ASN A 290 -10.19 11.36 -6.21
C ASN A 290 -9.13 11.02 -7.23
N SER A 291 -8.08 11.84 -7.31
CA SER A 291 -6.96 11.54 -8.17
C SER A 291 -6.20 10.32 -7.66
N TYR A 292 -6.02 10.16 -6.34
CA TYR A 292 -5.29 9.00 -5.80
C TYR A 292 -5.93 7.67 -6.18
N ALA A 293 -7.26 7.54 -6.03
CA ALA A 293 -7.99 6.33 -6.40
C ALA A 293 -7.88 5.98 -7.89
N CYS A 294 -7.55 6.96 -8.74
CA CYS A 294 -7.28 6.72 -10.15
C CYS A 294 -5.81 6.42 -10.43
N ARG A 295 -4.90 7.25 -9.92
CA ARG A 295 -3.46 7.19 -10.13
C ARG A 295 -2.85 5.92 -9.54
N PHE A 296 -3.37 5.43 -8.42
CA PHE A 296 -2.80 4.27 -7.77
C PHE A 296 -2.95 2.98 -8.59
N PRO A 297 -4.16 2.55 -9.03
CA PRO A 297 -4.29 1.41 -9.93
C PRO A 297 -3.62 1.63 -11.29
N ALA A 298 -3.58 2.88 -11.81
CA ALA A 298 -2.83 3.20 -13.02
C ALA A 298 -1.33 2.94 -12.87
N MET A 299 -0.71 3.39 -11.78
CA MET A 299 0.70 3.13 -11.47
C MET A 299 0.98 1.63 -11.36
N ILE A 300 0.12 0.86 -10.67
CA ILE A 300 0.28 -0.60 -10.55
C ILE A 300 0.25 -1.27 -11.93
N THR A 301 -0.70 -0.88 -12.77
CA THR A 301 -0.87 -1.44 -14.12
C THR A 301 0.31 -1.09 -15.01
N ASP A 302 0.79 0.15 -14.95
CA ASP A 302 1.97 0.56 -15.70
C ASP A 302 3.24 -0.15 -15.20
N TRP A 303 3.44 -0.28 -13.88
CA TRP A 303 4.58 -1.03 -13.34
C TRP A 303 4.58 -2.47 -13.85
N ARG A 304 3.43 -3.16 -13.86
CA ARG A 304 3.30 -4.50 -14.47
C ARG A 304 3.79 -4.53 -15.91
N ASN A 305 3.47 -3.51 -16.70
CA ASN A 305 3.91 -3.39 -18.08
C ASN A 305 5.42 -3.11 -18.17
N LYS A 306 5.94 -2.14 -17.42
CA LYS A 306 7.34 -1.71 -17.46
C LYS A 306 8.30 -2.79 -16.95
N PHE A 307 7.92 -3.53 -15.92
CA PHE A 307 8.68 -4.68 -15.42
C PHE A 307 8.53 -5.93 -16.29
N ASP A 308 7.68 -5.93 -17.32
CA ASP A 308 7.34 -7.12 -18.12
C ASP A 308 6.87 -8.29 -17.23
N LEU A 309 5.99 -7.97 -16.28
CA LEU A 309 5.42 -8.88 -15.28
C LEU A 309 3.91 -8.59 -15.14
N PRO A 310 3.06 -9.06 -16.09
CA PRO A 310 1.62 -8.75 -16.10
C PRO A 310 0.90 -9.24 -14.83
N ASP A 311 1.40 -10.30 -14.20
CA ASP A 311 0.86 -10.89 -12.98
C ASP A 311 1.63 -10.46 -11.71
N LEU A 312 2.46 -9.39 -11.77
CA LEU A 312 3.18 -8.88 -10.60
C LEU A 312 2.17 -8.61 -9.47
N SER A 313 2.33 -9.30 -8.36
CA SER A 313 1.48 -9.10 -7.19
C SER A 313 1.84 -7.79 -6.50
N PHE A 314 0.83 -7.07 -6.03
CA PHE A 314 1.01 -5.77 -5.40
C PHE A 314 0.32 -5.73 -4.04
N PHE A 315 1.03 -5.28 -3.00
CA PHE A 315 0.51 -5.27 -1.64
C PHE A 315 0.77 -3.92 -1.01
N PHE A 316 -0.27 -3.25 -0.52
CA PHE A 316 -0.10 -1.92 0.07
C PHE A 316 -0.49 -1.86 1.54
N VAL A 317 -0.06 -0.81 2.22
CA VAL A 317 -0.49 -0.52 3.58
C VAL A 317 -1.55 0.58 3.53
N GLN A 318 -2.79 0.25 3.90
CA GLN A 318 -3.81 1.27 4.14
C GLN A 318 -3.39 2.07 5.37
N LEU A 319 -3.40 3.40 5.27
CA LEU A 319 -2.79 4.29 6.25
C LEU A 319 -3.29 4.02 7.68
N ALA A 320 -2.38 4.24 8.63
CA ALA A 320 -2.70 4.15 10.04
C ALA A 320 -3.61 5.30 10.48
N ALA A 321 -4.09 5.23 11.71
CA ALA A 321 -4.79 6.34 12.33
C ALA A 321 -3.84 7.50 12.68
N ASP A 322 -4.25 8.74 12.38
CA ASP A 322 -3.63 9.97 12.87
C ASP A 322 -4.73 10.95 13.28
N HIS A 323 -4.58 11.58 14.44
CA HIS A 323 -5.59 12.44 15.05
C HIS A 323 -5.65 13.85 14.43
N ASN A 324 -4.66 14.25 13.64
CA ASN A 324 -4.55 15.58 13.03
C ASN A 324 -4.95 15.57 11.54
N ARG A 325 -5.72 14.57 11.10
CA ARG A 325 -5.91 14.26 9.68
C ARG A 325 -7.37 13.99 9.31
N ASP A 326 -8.17 15.04 9.26
CA ASP A 326 -9.62 14.97 9.01
C ASP A 326 -10.00 14.31 7.67
N THR A 327 -9.13 14.38 6.67
CA THR A 327 -9.34 13.80 5.33
C THR A 327 -9.04 12.31 5.24
N TRP A 328 -8.33 11.74 6.22
CA TRP A 328 -7.83 10.37 6.16
C TRP A 328 -8.88 9.27 6.09
N PRO A 329 -10.10 9.39 6.67
CA PRO A 329 -11.16 8.40 6.43
C PRO A 329 -11.46 8.21 4.94
N ASN A 330 -11.65 9.31 4.21
CA ASN A 330 -11.91 9.27 2.77
C ASN A 330 -10.68 8.77 2.01
N PHE A 331 -9.47 9.17 2.43
CA PHE A 331 -8.25 8.74 1.76
C PHE A 331 -8.00 7.23 1.93
N ARG A 332 -8.20 6.68 3.13
CA ARG A 332 -8.11 5.23 3.39
C ARG A 332 -9.08 4.44 2.53
N ALA A 333 -10.26 4.98 2.24
CA ALA A 333 -11.21 4.40 1.29
C ALA A 333 -10.70 4.49 -0.17
N ALA A 334 -10.14 5.62 -0.58
CA ALA A 334 -9.54 5.80 -1.91
C ALA A 334 -8.38 4.83 -2.18
N GLN A 335 -7.56 4.48 -1.17
CA GLN A 335 -6.50 3.48 -1.32
C GLN A 335 -7.05 2.10 -1.75
N LEU A 336 -8.27 1.74 -1.33
CA LEU A 336 -8.90 0.47 -1.68
C LEU A 336 -9.28 0.38 -3.17
N ALA A 337 -9.25 1.48 -3.93
CA ALA A 337 -9.50 1.42 -5.37
C ALA A 337 -8.53 0.46 -6.09
N ALA A 338 -7.30 0.32 -5.59
CA ALA A 338 -6.31 -0.61 -6.15
C ALA A 338 -6.70 -2.09 -6.04
N THR A 339 -7.56 -2.48 -5.07
CA THR A 339 -7.97 -3.88 -4.90
C THR A 339 -8.96 -4.35 -5.96
N GLN A 340 -9.40 -3.46 -6.86
CA GLN A 340 -10.16 -3.83 -8.06
C GLN A 340 -9.27 -4.51 -9.10
N LEU A 341 -7.95 -4.34 -9.02
CA LEU A 341 -7.00 -5.05 -9.87
C LEU A 341 -6.78 -6.47 -9.35
N PRO A 342 -6.59 -7.46 -10.24
CA PRO A 342 -6.23 -8.81 -9.83
C PRO A 342 -4.87 -8.82 -9.13
N ARG A 343 -4.66 -9.79 -8.24
CA ARG A 343 -3.40 -9.97 -7.49
C ARG A 343 -2.95 -8.72 -6.71
N VAL A 344 -3.92 -7.94 -6.21
CA VAL A 344 -3.66 -6.82 -5.30
C VAL A 344 -4.25 -7.12 -3.93
N GLY A 345 -3.44 -7.00 -2.89
CA GLY A 345 -3.84 -7.14 -1.48
C GLY A 345 -3.40 -5.95 -0.64
N PHE A 346 -3.76 -5.95 0.64
CA PHE A 346 -3.36 -4.87 1.54
C PHE A 346 -3.30 -5.30 3.00
N ALA A 347 -2.45 -4.61 3.76
CA ALA A 347 -2.46 -4.60 5.21
C ALA A 347 -3.16 -3.33 5.69
N THR A 348 -4.21 -3.45 6.50
CA THR A 348 -4.74 -2.28 7.20
C THR A 348 -3.87 -1.94 8.41
N ALA A 349 -3.57 -0.66 8.60
CA ALA A 349 -2.85 -0.15 9.77
C ALA A 349 -3.73 0.74 10.67
N ILE A 350 -5.04 0.79 10.42
CA ILE A 350 -6.00 1.70 11.07
C ILE A 350 -5.92 1.72 12.60
N ASP A 351 -5.67 0.56 13.22
CA ASP A 351 -5.65 0.39 14.67
C ASP A 351 -4.31 0.70 15.33
N ILE A 352 -3.22 0.82 14.56
CA ILE A 352 -1.86 0.91 15.08
C ILE A 352 -1.27 2.32 14.93
N GLY A 353 -2.11 3.36 14.93
CA GLY A 353 -1.68 4.76 15.05
C GLY A 353 -0.95 5.01 16.37
N ASP A 354 0.01 5.95 16.38
CA ASP A 354 0.89 6.20 17.54
C ASP A 354 1.00 7.69 17.82
N ARG A 355 0.09 8.23 18.63
CA ARG A 355 0.06 9.67 18.97
C ARG A 355 1.31 10.10 19.72
N SER A 356 1.94 9.14 20.40
CA SER A 356 3.14 9.36 21.22
C SER A 356 4.46 9.14 20.46
N SER A 357 4.41 8.95 19.14
CA SER A 357 5.60 8.67 18.36
C SER A 357 6.60 9.83 18.47
N PRO A 358 7.87 9.56 18.83
CA PRO A 358 8.91 10.59 18.87
C PRO A 358 9.30 11.07 17.47
N HIS A 359 8.77 10.42 16.43
CA HIS A 359 9.02 10.73 15.02
C HIS A 359 7.83 11.43 14.36
N ASN A 360 6.97 12.12 15.12
CA ASN A 360 5.65 12.64 14.71
C ASN A 360 4.57 11.53 14.67
N SER A 361 3.34 11.86 15.07
CA SER A 361 2.21 10.92 15.18
C SER A 361 1.88 10.18 13.89
N ILE A 362 2.27 10.78 12.76
CA ILE A 362 2.08 10.23 11.41
C ILE A 362 2.95 8.99 11.15
N HIS A 363 3.99 8.76 11.95
CA HIS A 363 4.93 7.65 11.82
C HIS A 363 4.77 6.64 12.96
N PRO A 364 3.83 5.68 12.85
CA PRO A 364 3.62 4.67 13.88
C PRO A 364 4.79 3.70 13.98
N ARG A 365 5.19 3.38 15.21
CA ARG A 365 6.35 2.50 15.50
C ARG A 365 6.04 1.00 15.42
N ARG A 366 4.77 0.61 15.31
CA ARG A 366 4.27 -0.78 15.19
C ARG A 366 4.46 -1.36 13.79
N LYS A 367 5.72 -1.48 13.35
CA LYS A 367 6.04 -1.99 12.01
C LYS A 367 6.00 -3.52 11.93
N GLN A 368 6.09 -4.21 13.06
CA GLN A 368 5.93 -5.66 13.15
C GLN A 368 4.54 -6.10 12.67
N GLU A 369 3.50 -5.42 13.15
CA GLU A 369 2.11 -5.71 12.80
C GLU A 369 1.84 -5.40 11.33
N VAL A 370 2.41 -4.32 10.79
CA VAL A 370 2.36 -4.02 9.35
C VAL A 370 3.00 -5.15 8.55
N GLY A 371 4.23 -5.56 8.90
CA GLY A 371 4.95 -6.63 8.22
C GLY A 371 4.21 -7.96 8.25
N ARG A 372 3.69 -8.36 9.41
CA ARG A 372 2.88 -9.57 9.59
C ARG A 372 1.63 -9.56 8.70
N ARG A 373 0.89 -8.45 8.68
CA ARG A 373 -0.36 -8.32 7.88
C ARG A 373 -0.08 -8.33 6.38
N LEU A 374 1.03 -7.72 5.94
CA LEU A 374 1.50 -7.83 4.57
C LEU A 374 1.83 -9.27 4.22
N ALA A 375 2.59 -9.98 5.06
CA ALA A 375 2.95 -11.37 4.83
C ALA A 375 1.72 -12.29 4.73
N LEU A 376 0.69 -12.08 5.55
CA LEU A 376 -0.59 -12.80 5.43
C LEU A 376 -1.27 -12.55 4.08
N SER A 377 -1.31 -11.30 3.62
CA SER A 377 -1.87 -10.95 2.31
C SER A 377 -1.11 -11.62 1.17
N VAL A 378 0.23 -11.62 1.25
CA VAL A 378 1.09 -12.28 0.26
C VAL A 378 0.85 -13.78 0.25
N ARG A 379 0.83 -14.45 1.40
CA ARG A 379 0.55 -15.89 1.51
C ARG A 379 -0.77 -16.28 0.84
N SER A 380 -1.82 -15.48 1.04
CA SER A 380 -3.11 -15.75 0.41
C SER A 380 -3.13 -15.52 -1.10
N ILE A 381 -2.48 -14.46 -1.61
CA ILE A 381 -2.65 -14.03 -3.01
C ILE A 381 -1.54 -14.55 -3.92
N GLU A 382 -0.29 -14.53 -3.46
CA GLU A 382 0.87 -14.98 -4.23
C GLU A 382 1.01 -16.50 -4.18
N TYR A 383 0.91 -17.07 -2.98
CA TYR A 383 1.14 -18.51 -2.74
C TYR A 383 -0.14 -19.34 -2.77
N ASP A 384 -1.29 -18.70 -3.00
CA ASP A 384 -2.60 -19.32 -2.98
C ASP A 384 -2.84 -20.16 -1.71
N GLU A 385 -2.29 -19.76 -0.56
CA GLU A 385 -2.32 -20.58 0.64
C GLU A 385 -3.77 -20.77 1.11
N ARG A 386 -4.28 -22.00 0.95
CA ARG A 386 -5.63 -22.41 1.34
C ARG A 386 -5.61 -23.10 2.70
N GLY A 387 -6.78 -23.21 3.33
CA GLY A 387 -6.94 -23.99 4.58
C GLY A 387 -7.18 -23.16 5.84
N GLY A 388 -7.94 -22.06 5.73
CA GLY A 388 -8.33 -21.27 6.90
C GLY A 388 -7.35 -20.15 7.27
N LEU A 389 -6.43 -19.79 6.37
CA LEU A 389 -5.58 -18.61 6.54
C LEU A 389 -6.46 -17.34 6.59
N ILE A 390 -6.48 -16.69 7.75
CA ILE A 390 -7.13 -15.39 7.93
C ILE A 390 -6.13 -14.30 7.57
N TYR A 391 -6.34 -13.62 6.44
CA TYR A 391 -5.41 -12.60 5.92
C TYR A 391 -6.00 -11.18 5.85
N THR A 392 -7.32 -11.05 5.98
CA THR A 392 -8.02 -9.76 6.14
C THR A 392 -8.85 -9.77 7.41
N GLY A 393 -9.15 -8.58 7.94
CA GLY A 393 -10.18 -8.44 8.96
C GLY A 393 -11.60 -8.71 8.42
N PRO A 394 -12.63 -8.60 9.28
CA PRO A 394 -14.03 -8.70 8.87
C PRO A 394 -14.32 -7.82 7.67
N THR A 395 -14.76 -8.43 6.57
CA THR A 395 -15.05 -7.71 5.31
C THR A 395 -16.54 -7.66 5.10
N LEU A 396 -17.14 -6.48 5.02
CA LEU A 396 -18.59 -6.33 4.89
C LEU A 396 -19.08 -7.04 3.61
N ALA A 397 -20.07 -7.92 3.75
CA ALA A 397 -20.71 -8.63 2.65
C ALA A 397 -22.14 -8.17 2.39
N GLY A 398 -22.84 -7.68 3.42
CA GLY A 398 -24.23 -7.26 3.26
C GLY A 398 -24.77 -6.47 4.43
N VAL A 399 -25.69 -5.57 4.12
CA VAL A 399 -26.43 -4.74 5.07
C VAL A 399 -27.91 -4.97 4.88
N GLN A 400 -28.62 -5.26 5.98
CA GLN A 400 -30.07 -5.40 5.99
C GLN A 400 -30.68 -4.41 6.98
N PHE A 401 -31.64 -3.62 6.50
CA PHE A 401 -32.44 -2.73 7.33
C PHE A 401 -33.77 -3.38 7.62
N SER A 402 -34.18 -3.37 8.88
CA SER A 402 -35.52 -3.76 9.28
C SER A 402 -36.07 -2.69 10.21
N PRO A 403 -37.26 -2.11 9.93
CA PRO A 403 -37.96 -1.37 10.97
C PRO A 403 -38.21 -2.35 12.13
N GLU A 404 -38.00 -1.93 13.37
CA GLU A 404 -38.28 -2.79 14.52
C GLU A 404 -39.80 -3.04 14.59
N CYS A 405 -40.27 -4.10 13.93
CA CYS A 405 -41.69 -4.37 13.87
C CYS A 405 -42.16 -4.76 15.27
N CYS A 406 -43.18 -4.02 15.74
CA CYS A 406 -43.99 -4.29 16.92
C CYS A 406 -43.56 -3.66 18.26
N VAL A 407 -42.54 -2.80 18.33
CA VAL A 407 -42.19 -2.08 19.58
C VAL A 407 -42.09 -0.56 19.40
N ASP A 408 -41.31 -0.06 18.44
CA ASP A 408 -41.17 1.38 18.19
C ASP A 408 -40.78 1.64 16.72
N SER A 409 -41.70 2.24 15.95
CA SER A 409 -41.44 2.59 14.54
C SER A 409 -40.38 3.68 14.35
N SER A 410 -39.84 4.26 15.42
CA SER A 410 -38.74 5.23 15.38
C SER A 410 -37.35 4.57 15.39
N ILE A 411 -37.26 3.25 15.63
CA ILE A 411 -36.01 2.50 15.66
C ILE A 411 -35.83 1.71 14.35
N THR A 412 -34.68 1.93 13.71
CA THR A 412 -34.19 1.11 12.59
C THR A 412 -33.17 0.11 13.12
N LEU A 413 -33.41 -1.19 12.92
CA LEU A 413 -32.43 -2.25 13.14
C LEU A 413 -31.59 -2.46 11.87
N ILE A 414 -30.29 -2.62 12.05
CA ILE A 414 -29.31 -2.78 10.98
C ILE A 414 -28.52 -4.05 11.25
N ARG A 415 -28.69 -5.07 10.40
CA ARG A 415 -27.91 -6.31 10.46
C ARG A 415 -26.78 -6.24 9.44
N LEU A 416 -25.56 -6.41 9.93
CA LEU A 416 -24.34 -6.47 9.14
C LEU A 416 -23.85 -7.92 9.08
N SER A 417 -23.59 -8.37 7.86
CA SER A 417 -23.00 -9.68 7.56
C SER A 417 -21.66 -9.49 6.88
N PHE A 418 -20.75 -10.44 7.10
CA PHE A 418 -19.37 -10.38 6.62
C PHE A 418 -19.04 -11.56 5.72
N SER A 419 -18.05 -11.38 4.85
CA SER A 419 -17.58 -12.41 3.93
C SER A 419 -17.15 -13.65 4.69
N PRO A 420 -17.49 -14.87 4.21
CA PRO A 420 -17.16 -16.12 4.90
C PRO A 420 -15.68 -16.22 5.30
N GLY A 421 -15.41 -16.66 6.53
CA GLY A 421 -14.06 -16.79 7.09
C GLY A 421 -13.38 -15.48 7.50
N THR A 422 -13.93 -14.32 7.14
CA THR A 422 -13.34 -13.02 7.52
C THR A 422 -13.78 -12.54 8.91
N ALA A 423 -14.86 -13.09 9.46
CA ALA A 423 -15.47 -12.68 10.73
C ALA A 423 -15.59 -13.85 11.72
N ASP A 424 -14.68 -14.82 11.64
CA ASP A 424 -14.56 -15.87 12.65
C ASP A 424 -14.08 -15.24 13.97
N ASN A 425 -14.77 -15.55 15.07
CA ASN A 425 -14.56 -14.90 16.39
C ASN A 425 -14.67 -13.36 16.33
N LEU A 426 -15.66 -12.86 15.59
CA LEU A 426 -15.94 -11.42 15.51
C LEU A 426 -16.12 -10.81 16.90
N HIS A 427 -15.36 -9.76 17.19
CA HIS A 427 -15.46 -9.04 18.46
C HIS A 427 -15.06 -7.57 18.28
N VAL A 428 -15.39 -6.76 19.28
CA VAL A 428 -14.97 -5.36 19.38
C VAL A 428 -13.76 -5.27 20.30
N HIS A 429 -12.72 -4.55 19.89
CA HIS A 429 -11.54 -4.30 20.70
C HIS A 429 -11.01 -2.88 20.50
N GLY A 430 -10.32 -2.36 21.51
CA GLY A 430 -9.64 -1.07 21.43
C GLY A 430 -8.34 -1.15 20.62
N SER A 431 -7.95 -0.02 20.03
CA SER A 431 -6.56 0.19 19.56
C SER A 431 -5.58 0.10 20.73
N PRO A 432 -4.25 -0.01 20.51
CA PRO A 432 -3.29 -0.13 21.61
C PRO A 432 -3.28 1.06 22.56
N GLU A 433 -3.66 2.25 22.08
CA GLU A 433 -3.76 3.46 22.92
C GLU A 433 -5.13 3.58 23.63
N CYS A 434 -6.10 2.69 23.33
CA CYS A 434 -7.42 2.71 23.95
C CYS A 434 -7.39 2.13 25.37
N LYS A 435 -7.73 2.95 26.37
CA LYS A 435 -7.89 2.51 27.77
C LYS A 435 -9.34 2.20 28.18
N SER A 436 -10.32 2.90 27.61
CA SER A 436 -11.76 2.76 27.93
C SER A 436 -12.65 3.40 26.85
N CYS A 437 -12.41 3.07 25.57
CA CYS A 437 -13.03 3.77 24.44
C CYS A 437 -14.18 3.00 23.76
N CYS A 438 -14.31 1.69 23.99
CA CYS A 438 -15.26 0.84 23.29
C CYS A 438 -16.69 0.86 23.85
N SER A 439 -17.00 1.83 24.72
CA SER A 439 -18.38 2.11 25.11
C SER A 439 -19.20 2.71 23.97
N ASN A 440 -18.54 3.39 23.02
CA ASN A 440 -19.18 3.93 21.84
C ASN A 440 -18.72 3.14 20.61
N LEU A 441 -19.65 2.46 19.95
CA LEU A 441 -19.33 1.68 18.76
C LEU A 441 -18.86 2.56 17.60
N PRO A 442 -17.96 2.08 16.73
CA PRO A 442 -17.36 2.84 15.64
C PRO A 442 -18.25 2.91 14.37
N PHE A 443 -19.58 2.93 14.53
CA PHE A 443 -20.53 2.96 13.43
C PHE A 443 -21.30 4.28 13.39
N GLN A 444 -21.56 4.77 12.18
CA GLN A 444 -22.38 5.93 11.93
C GLN A 444 -23.40 5.63 10.83
N VAL A 445 -24.59 6.21 10.94
CA VAL A 445 -25.69 6.07 9.98
C VAL A 445 -25.98 7.40 9.31
N LEU A 446 -26.34 7.35 8.03
CA LEU A 446 -26.83 8.50 7.28
C LEU A 446 -28.33 8.62 7.46
N ASN A 447 -28.78 9.67 8.16
CA ASN A 447 -30.20 9.91 8.41
C ASN A 447 -30.90 10.61 7.24
N GLY A 448 -32.22 10.78 7.34
CA GLY A 448 -33.05 11.46 6.32
C GLY A 448 -32.73 12.93 6.07
N ASP A 449 -32.03 13.60 7.00
CA ASP A 449 -31.56 14.98 6.85
C ASP A 449 -30.24 15.08 6.08
N GLY A 450 -29.59 13.94 5.82
CA GLY A 450 -28.28 13.87 5.18
C GLY A 450 -27.11 14.02 6.13
N ASN A 451 -27.33 13.85 7.44
CA ASN A 451 -26.30 13.91 8.46
C ASN A 451 -25.85 12.51 8.88
N TRP A 452 -24.55 12.38 9.14
CA TRP A 452 -23.97 11.19 9.75
C TRP A 452 -24.06 11.28 11.28
N THR A 453 -24.79 10.36 11.91
CA THR A 453 -24.94 10.26 13.37
C THR A 453 -24.45 8.91 13.85
N ARG A 454 -23.94 8.82 15.09
CA ARG A 454 -23.56 7.53 15.69
C ARG A 454 -24.79 6.65 15.89
N VAL A 455 -24.59 5.34 15.80
CA VAL A 455 -25.61 4.35 16.22
C VAL A 455 -25.88 4.46 17.72
N ASP A 456 -27.09 4.10 18.13
CA ASP A 456 -27.52 4.21 19.54
C ASP A 456 -27.03 3.03 20.38
N ASP A 457 -27.07 1.81 19.81
CA ASP A 457 -26.62 0.59 20.47
C ASP A 457 -26.22 -0.47 19.44
N GLY A 458 -25.51 -1.51 19.88
CA GLY A 458 -25.21 -2.66 19.04
C GLY A 458 -24.70 -3.87 19.81
N SER A 459 -24.89 -5.03 19.19
CA SER A 459 -24.47 -6.33 19.72
C SER A 459 -23.84 -7.18 18.61
N ILE A 460 -23.00 -8.12 19.04
CA ILE A 460 -22.43 -9.14 18.16
C ILE A 460 -23.16 -10.45 18.40
N GLU A 461 -23.69 -11.02 17.32
CA GLU A 461 -24.30 -12.34 17.31
C GLU A 461 -23.50 -13.25 16.38
N LYS A 462 -22.63 -14.09 16.95
CA LYS A 462 -21.71 -14.96 16.21
C LYS A 462 -20.79 -14.18 15.26
N SER A 463 -21.12 -14.14 13.98
CA SER A 463 -20.36 -13.47 12.91
C SER A 463 -21.16 -12.34 12.27
N GLU A 464 -22.19 -11.85 12.95
CA GLU A 464 -23.00 -10.70 12.53
C GLU A 464 -22.97 -9.61 13.59
N ILE A 465 -23.19 -8.37 13.15
CA ILE A 465 -23.39 -7.22 14.04
C ILE A 465 -24.81 -6.73 13.85
N ILE A 466 -25.53 -6.55 14.95
CA ILE A 466 -26.86 -5.95 14.96
C ILE A 466 -26.74 -4.59 15.64
N LEU A 467 -27.09 -3.54 14.92
CA LEU A 467 -27.07 -2.16 15.39
C LEU A 467 -28.49 -1.60 15.45
N SER A 468 -28.69 -0.60 16.31
CA SER A 468 -29.94 0.15 16.39
C SER A 468 -29.71 1.63 16.15
N SER A 469 -30.66 2.30 15.48
CA SER A 469 -30.67 3.76 15.35
C SER A 469 -32.06 4.35 15.51
N ARG A 470 -32.17 5.39 16.33
CA ARG A 470 -33.34 6.27 16.54
C ARG A 470 -33.36 7.48 15.62
N SER A 471 -32.38 7.61 14.72
CA SER A 471 -32.26 8.75 13.80
C SER A 471 -33.30 8.72 12.65
N GLY A 472 -34.32 7.87 12.73
CA GLY A 472 -35.33 7.69 11.69
C GLY A 472 -34.86 6.76 10.56
N PRO A 473 -35.36 6.92 9.32
CA PRO A 473 -34.96 6.09 8.20
C PRO A 473 -33.46 6.26 7.90
N VAL A 474 -32.77 5.14 7.72
CA VAL A 474 -31.33 5.08 7.46
C VAL A 474 -31.08 4.87 5.96
N PHE A 475 -30.20 5.70 5.38
CA PHE A 475 -29.87 5.70 3.95
C PHE A 475 -28.42 5.27 3.65
N GLY A 476 -27.65 4.99 4.69
CA GLY A 476 -26.26 4.54 4.59
C GLY A 476 -25.70 4.22 5.96
N ILE A 477 -24.64 3.43 5.98
CA ILE A 477 -23.89 3.09 7.19
C ILE A 477 -22.41 3.08 6.88
N ARG A 478 -21.59 3.59 7.79
CA ARG A 478 -20.14 3.55 7.69
C ARG A 478 -19.50 3.13 9.01
N TYR A 479 -18.31 2.55 8.88
CA TYR A 479 -17.53 2.01 9.97
C TYR A 479 -16.13 2.64 10.02
N ALA A 480 -15.68 2.97 11.23
CA ALA A 480 -14.35 3.51 11.53
C ALA A 480 -13.96 4.74 10.69
N TRP A 481 -14.96 5.58 10.40
CA TRP A 481 -14.85 6.78 9.56
C TRP A 481 -14.38 8.02 10.33
N GLU A 482 -13.34 7.84 11.15
CA GLU A 482 -12.73 8.87 11.98
C GLU A 482 -11.23 8.94 11.69
N PRO A 483 -10.55 10.08 11.85
CA PRO A 483 -9.09 10.16 11.66
C PRO A 483 -8.33 9.18 12.56
N TYR A 484 -8.84 9.01 13.78
CA TYR A 484 -8.26 8.14 14.80
C TYR A 484 -9.34 7.34 15.55
N PRO A 485 -9.89 6.26 14.94
CA PRO A 485 -10.87 5.42 15.60
C PRO A 485 -10.18 4.61 16.70
N GLN A 486 -10.63 4.78 17.95
CA GLN A 486 -10.03 4.06 19.08
C GLN A 486 -10.64 2.68 19.30
N CYS A 487 -11.83 2.42 18.76
CA CYS A 487 -12.53 1.15 18.89
C CYS A 487 -12.82 0.58 17.51
N LEU A 488 -12.59 -0.71 17.32
CA LEU A 488 -12.64 -1.37 16.02
C LEU A 488 -13.22 -2.79 16.17
N ILE A 489 -13.66 -3.37 15.06
CA ILE A 489 -14.06 -4.77 14.98
C ILE A 489 -12.90 -5.61 14.44
N TYR A 490 -12.71 -6.76 15.06
CA TYR A 490 -11.65 -7.71 14.78
C TYR A 490 -12.25 -9.09 14.53
N ASN A 491 -11.56 -9.89 13.73
CA ASN A 491 -11.71 -11.33 13.76
C ASN A 491 -10.67 -11.97 14.69
N GLY A 492 -10.70 -13.30 14.78
CA GLY A 492 -9.75 -14.05 15.60
C GLY A 492 -9.92 -13.74 17.08
N TRP A 493 -8.87 -13.96 17.85
CA TRP A 493 -8.86 -13.62 19.27
C TRP A 493 -8.06 -12.34 19.46
N GLY A 494 -8.62 -11.40 20.21
CA GLY A 494 -7.88 -10.25 20.72
C GLY A 494 -7.56 -9.15 19.72
N GLY A 495 -6.69 -8.22 20.14
CA GLY A 495 -6.40 -6.96 19.48
C GLY A 495 -5.03 -6.88 18.78
N PRO A 496 -4.51 -5.66 18.58
CA PRO A 496 -3.24 -5.47 17.88
C PRO A 496 -2.02 -6.09 18.58
N ASP A 497 -2.06 -6.18 19.92
CA ASP A 497 -0.94 -6.61 20.77
C ASP A 497 -0.83 -8.14 20.95
N ASP A 498 -1.90 -8.92 20.75
CA ASP A 498 -1.87 -10.38 20.87
C ASP A 498 -1.69 -11.09 19.52
N HIS A 499 -1.55 -10.30 18.44
CA HIS A 499 -1.15 -10.70 17.09
C HIS A 499 -2.05 -11.74 16.41
N THR A 500 -3.18 -12.14 17.00
CA THR A 500 -4.09 -13.12 16.41
C THR A 500 -5.29 -12.51 15.71
N GLY A 501 -5.71 -11.30 16.11
CA GLY A 501 -6.79 -10.58 15.44
C GLY A 501 -6.34 -9.70 14.27
N LEU A 502 -7.21 -9.56 13.26
CA LEU A 502 -7.08 -8.56 12.20
C LEU A 502 -8.25 -7.57 12.26
N PRO A 503 -7.99 -6.25 12.30
CA PRO A 503 -9.06 -5.26 12.30
C PRO A 503 -9.71 -5.19 10.91
N SER A 504 -11.01 -4.91 10.89
CA SER A 504 -11.69 -4.50 9.65
C SER A 504 -11.09 -3.17 9.16
N ALA A 505 -10.84 -3.09 7.86
CA ALA A 505 -10.64 -1.83 7.16
C ALA A 505 -11.89 -0.93 7.30
N PRO A 506 -11.79 0.41 7.22
CA PRO A 506 -12.97 1.28 7.17
C PRO A 506 -13.76 0.98 5.90
N TRP A 507 -15.09 1.12 5.99
CA TRP A 507 -15.98 0.96 4.85
C TRP A 507 -17.20 1.87 5.00
N GLU A 508 -17.81 2.19 3.88
CA GLU A 508 -19.08 2.90 3.76
C GLU A 508 -19.98 2.10 2.84
N TRP A 509 -21.25 1.94 3.21
CA TRP A 509 -22.29 1.29 2.42
C TRP A 509 -23.46 2.25 2.24
N CYS A 510 -23.96 2.35 1.01
CA CYS A 510 -25.02 3.28 0.63
C CYS A 510 -26.28 2.56 0.15
N ALA A 511 -27.45 3.03 0.59
CA ALA A 511 -28.72 2.62 0.02
C ALA A 511 -28.95 3.27 -1.36
N TYR A 512 -28.40 4.47 -1.59
CA TYR A 512 -28.51 5.19 -2.85
C TYR A 512 -27.26 6.01 -3.20
N PRO A 513 -26.68 5.83 -4.41
CA PRO A 513 -26.92 4.69 -5.30
C PRO A 513 -26.62 3.36 -4.57
N SER A 514 -27.44 2.34 -4.78
CA SER A 514 -27.26 1.03 -4.12
C SER A 514 -26.06 0.34 -4.75
N GLY A 515 -25.00 0.06 -4.00
CA GLY A 515 -23.85 -0.60 -4.61
C GLY A 515 -22.59 -0.64 -3.77
N ASP A 516 -21.62 -1.35 -4.34
CA ASP A 516 -20.35 -1.85 -3.80
C ASP A 516 -19.52 -0.79 -3.04
N PRO A 517 -18.92 -1.14 -1.88
CA PRO A 517 -17.96 -0.30 -1.13
C PRO A 517 -16.68 0.10 -1.89
N THR A 518 -16.43 -0.37 -3.11
CA THR A 518 -15.32 0.14 -3.94
C THR A 518 -15.50 1.63 -4.22
N TRP A 519 -14.56 2.44 -3.71
CA TRP A 519 -14.65 3.88 -3.72
C TRP A 519 -14.80 4.46 -5.15
N SER A 520 -16.01 4.95 -5.47
CA SER A 520 -16.35 5.53 -6.78
C SER A 520 -16.22 7.07 -6.81
N GLY A 521 -15.71 7.68 -5.74
CA GLY A 521 -15.68 9.14 -5.55
C GLY A 521 -17.06 9.76 -5.24
N ASN A 522 -18.14 8.97 -5.25
CA ASN A 522 -19.49 9.40 -4.92
C ASN A 522 -19.89 8.87 -3.53
N GLY A 523 -19.96 9.74 -2.52
CA GLY A 523 -20.44 9.37 -1.18
C GLY A 523 -21.95 9.09 -1.14
N CYS A 524 -22.41 8.43 -0.07
CA CYS A 524 -23.83 8.12 0.11
C CYS A 524 -24.74 9.35 0.00
N ARG A 525 -25.90 9.20 -0.65
CA ARG A 525 -26.88 10.29 -0.83
C ARG A 525 -28.25 9.89 -0.29
N VAL A 526 -28.92 10.84 0.35
CA VAL A 526 -30.35 10.73 0.65
C VAL A 526 -31.14 11.07 -0.63
N PRO A 527 -31.99 10.16 -1.15
CA PRO A 527 -32.82 10.42 -2.31
C PRO A 527 -33.67 11.68 -2.15
N THR A 528 -33.80 12.48 -3.22
CA THR A 528 -34.54 13.75 -3.20
C THR A 528 -36.00 13.58 -2.77
N GLU A 529 -36.60 12.41 -3.07
CA GLU A 529 -37.97 12.05 -2.68
C GLU A 529 -38.11 11.83 -1.17
N ALA A 530 -37.09 11.28 -0.51
CA ALA A 530 -37.09 11.04 0.93
C ALA A 530 -36.98 12.35 1.74
N ARG A 531 -36.23 13.35 1.25
CA ARG A 531 -36.15 14.67 1.88
C ARG A 531 -37.49 15.40 1.91
N ARG A 532 -38.37 15.15 0.94
CA ARG A 532 -39.72 15.76 0.89
C ARG A 532 -40.69 15.16 1.91
N TYR A 533 -40.52 13.90 2.29
CA TYR A 533 -41.41 13.20 3.22
C TYR A 533 -41.26 13.71 4.67
N HIS A 534 -40.05 14.11 5.08
CA HIS A 534 -39.82 14.72 6.41
C HIS A 534 -40.35 16.15 6.52
N ILE A 535 -40.26 16.95 5.44
CA ILE A 535 -40.82 18.31 5.42
C ILE A 535 -42.36 18.29 5.57
N GLN A 536 -43.05 17.29 5.00
CA GLN A 536 -44.50 17.17 5.13
C GLN A 536 -44.97 16.71 6.52
N ARG A 537 -44.17 15.92 7.25
CA ARG A 537 -44.47 15.54 8.65
C ARG A 537 -44.24 16.68 9.64
N GLY A 538 -43.19 17.49 9.46
CA GLY A 538 -42.95 18.69 10.29
C GLY A 538 -44.08 19.74 10.19
N LEU A 539 -44.80 19.77 9.07
CA LEU A 539 -45.96 20.65 8.85
C LEU A 539 -47.30 20.07 9.34
N THR A 540 -47.35 18.78 9.69
CA THR A 540 -48.58 18.13 10.18
C THR A 540 -48.63 17.96 11.70
N GLU A 541 -47.50 18.13 12.41
CA GLU A 541 -47.46 18.15 13.89
C GLU A 541 -47.64 19.55 14.52
N THR A 542 -47.90 20.58 13.71
CA THR A 542 -48.20 21.95 14.17
C THR A 542 -49.63 22.42 13.83
N LYS A 543 -50.63 21.54 14.00
CA LYS A 543 -52.04 21.95 14.02
C LYS A 543 -52.82 21.33 15.17
#